data_AF-F2TBY4-F1
#
_entry.id   AF-F2TBY4-F1
#
_cell.length_a   1.000
_cell.length_b   1.000
_cell.length_c   1.000
_cell.angle_alpha   90.00
_cell.angle_beta   90.00
_cell.angle_gamma   90.00
#
_symmetry.space_group_name_H-M   'P 1'
#
loop_
_entity.id
_entity.type
_entity.pdbx_description
1 polymer ?
#
loop_
_entity_poly.entity_id
_entity_poly.type
_entity_poly.pdbx_seq_one_letter_code
_entity_poly.pdbx_strand_id
1 'polypeptide(L)'
;MQISFAVVLGLLATSISATPTRRSTQRSHSVRVQLTNDLTGRSGSKMIPLDNKPRDVVELFGDTHVVSHGHLLASSVQLTKIARGGYCTIKDQHDALIADINYRDTFEDLDDDRDEAKPRDMRGTVITCGKE
;
A
#
# COMPACT_ATOMS: atom_id res chain seq x y z
N MET A 1 -18.23 21.48 -81.10
CA MET A 1 -17.29 20.62 -80.35
C MET A 1 -17.17 21.21 -78.94
N GLN A 2 -17.63 20.48 -77.92
CA GLN A 2 -17.64 20.92 -76.52
C GLN A 2 -16.24 20.88 -75.92
N ILE A 3 -15.83 21.96 -75.26
CA ILE A 3 -14.65 22.00 -74.40
C ILE A 3 -15.16 22.01 -72.96
N SER A 4 -14.82 20.99 -72.17
CA SER A 4 -14.88 21.05 -70.70
C SER A 4 -14.15 19.84 -70.11
N PHE A 5 -12.97 20.09 -69.55
CA PHE A 5 -12.36 19.24 -68.54
C PHE A 5 -12.13 20.11 -67.30
N ALA A 6 -13.01 19.98 -66.31
CA ALA A 6 -12.80 20.53 -64.98
C ALA A 6 -12.07 19.47 -64.15
N VAL A 7 -10.81 19.72 -63.83
CA VAL A 7 -10.02 18.88 -62.91
C VAL A 7 -10.05 19.54 -61.55
N VAL A 8 -10.78 18.95 -60.60
CA VAL A 8 -10.83 19.39 -59.20
C VAL A 8 -9.93 18.47 -58.38
N LEU A 9 -8.70 18.93 -58.07
CA LEU A 9 -7.85 18.29 -57.06
C LEU A 9 -8.24 18.81 -55.67
N GLY A 10 -9.05 18.03 -54.95
CA GLY A 10 -9.28 18.22 -53.51
C GLY A 10 -8.23 17.47 -52.71
N LEU A 11 -7.19 18.16 -52.24
CA LEU A 11 -6.22 17.61 -51.28
C LEU A 11 -6.73 17.85 -49.86
N LEU A 12 -7.34 16.82 -49.27
CA LEU A 12 -7.70 16.79 -47.85
C LEU A 12 -6.47 16.37 -47.02
N ALA A 13 -5.72 17.34 -46.51
CA ALA A 13 -4.67 17.08 -45.54
C ALA A 13 -5.27 16.97 -44.13
N THR A 14 -5.55 15.75 -43.68
CA THR A 14 -5.95 15.47 -42.28
C THR A 14 -4.70 15.31 -41.42
N SER A 15 -4.35 16.33 -40.66
CA SER A 15 -3.30 16.24 -39.63
C SER A 15 -3.88 15.61 -38.36
N ILE A 16 -3.50 14.36 -38.09
CA ILE A 16 -3.83 13.67 -36.83
C ILE A 16 -2.80 14.14 -35.79
N SER A 17 -3.14 15.13 -34.98
CA SER A 17 -2.34 15.49 -33.81
C SER A 17 -2.59 14.47 -32.71
N ALA A 18 -1.70 13.49 -32.60
CA ALA A 18 -1.68 12.59 -31.45
C ALA A 18 -0.96 13.28 -30.29
N THR A 19 -1.73 13.93 -29.41
CA THR A 19 -1.19 14.47 -28.16
C THR A 19 -0.68 13.29 -27.34
N PRO A 20 0.63 13.22 -26.99
CA PRO A 20 1.13 12.13 -26.18
C PRO A 20 0.43 12.19 -24.82
N THR A 21 -0.45 11.22 -24.54
CA THR A 21 -0.98 11.03 -23.20
C THR A 21 0.22 10.71 -22.32
N ARG A 22 0.66 11.67 -21.51
CA ARG A 22 1.59 11.39 -20.42
C ARG A 22 0.90 10.34 -19.55
N ARG A 23 1.25 9.06 -19.75
CA ARG A 23 1.08 8.04 -18.72
C ARG A 23 1.96 8.50 -17.57
N SER A 24 1.39 9.30 -16.69
CA SER A 24 1.86 9.40 -15.33
C SER A 24 1.65 8.01 -14.75
N THR A 25 2.59 7.10 -15.01
CA THR A 25 2.83 6.02 -14.06
C THR A 25 3.43 6.72 -12.85
N GLN A 26 2.61 7.40 -12.06
CA GLN A 26 2.88 7.51 -10.64
C GLN A 26 2.99 6.05 -10.21
N ARG A 27 4.21 5.50 -10.20
CA ARG A 27 4.48 4.26 -9.50
C ARG A 27 4.15 4.60 -8.07
N SER A 28 2.92 4.31 -7.65
CA SER A 28 2.55 4.27 -6.25
C SER A 28 3.61 3.38 -5.60
N HIS A 29 4.50 4.00 -4.84
CA HIS A 29 5.44 3.24 -4.05
C HIS A 29 4.63 2.48 -3.02
N SER A 30 5.00 1.24 -2.76
CA SER A 30 4.28 0.37 -1.84
C SER A 30 5.30 -0.41 -1.04
N VAL A 31 5.01 -0.64 0.22
CA VAL A 31 5.76 -1.56 1.08
C VAL A 31 4.97 -2.84 1.29
N ARG A 32 5.67 -3.93 1.64
CA ARG A 32 5.01 -5.12 2.16
C ARG A 32 5.13 -5.08 3.67
N VAL A 33 3.99 -5.05 4.34
CA VAL A 33 3.89 -5.12 5.79
C VAL A 33 3.47 -6.54 6.16
N GLN A 34 4.18 -7.15 7.10
CA GLN A 34 3.84 -8.43 7.70
C GLN A 34 3.43 -8.21 9.16
N LEU A 35 2.31 -8.80 9.57
CA LEU A 35 1.95 -8.98 10.97
C LEU A 35 2.20 -10.43 11.35
N THR A 36 2.76 -10.65 12.53
CA THR A 36 3.08 -11.98 13.04
C THR A 36 2.57 -12.13 14.46
N ASN A 37 2.11 -13.33 14.78
CA ASN A 37 1.87 -13.81 16.13
C ASN A 37 3.02 -14.76 16.48
N ASP A 38 4.03 -14.26 17.18
CA ASP A 38 5.29 -14.97 17.42
C ASP A 38 5.10 -16.17 18.36
N LEU A 39 4.06 -16.16 19.21
CA LEU A 39 3.69 -17.32 20.03
C LEU A 39 3.19 -18.52 19.21
N THR A 40 2.52 -18.26 18.08
CA THR A 40 1.91 -19.32 17.26
C THR A 40 2.60 -19.51 15.92
N GLY A 41 3.52 -18.62 15.53
CA GLY A 41 4.16 -18.56 14.22
C GLY A 41 3.22 -18.15 13.07
N ARG A 42 1.96 -17.81 13.37
CA ARG A 42 1.00 -17.37 12.35
C ARG A 42 1.35 -15.97 11.86
N SER A 43 1.32 -15.76 10.55
CA SER A 43 1.60 -14.46 9.97
C SER A 43 0.75 -14.14 8.75
N GLY A 44 0.70 -12.86 8.39
CA GLY A 44 -0.05 -12.33 7.27
C GLY A 44 0.67 -11.15 6.66
N SER A 45 0.71 -11.07 5.33
CA SER A 45 1.42 -10.01 4.62
C SER A 45 0.53 -9.27 3.64
N LYS A 46 0.62 -7.94 3.61
CA LYS A 46 -0.12 -7.09 2.68
C LYS A 46 0.78 -6.07 2.01
N MET A 47 0.49 -5.80 0.74
CA MET A 47 1.10 -4.68 0.02
C MET A 47 0.30 -3.42 0.35
N ILE A 48 0.93 -2.43 0.95
CA ILE A 48 0.29 -1.17 1.35
C ILE A 48 0.90 -0.02 0.53
N PRO A 49 0.08 0.76 -0.18
CA PRO A 49 0.54 1.98 -0.86
C PRO A 49 1.12 2.99 0.15
N LEU A 50 2.18 3.68 -0.25
CA LEU A 50 2.74 4.83 0.47
C LEU A 50 1.96 6.10 0.09
N ASP A 51 0.68 6.13 0.42
CA ASP A 51 -0.26 7.19 0.05
C ASP A 51 -0.79 8.01 1.23
N ASN A 52 -0.24 7.80 2.44
CA ASN A 52 -0.64 8.44 3.69
C ASN A 52 -2.13 8.26 4.03
N LYS A 53 -2.79 7.23 3.48
CA LYS A 53 -4.19 6.93 3.81
C LYS A 53 -4.27 5.97 5.00
N PRO A 54 -5.07 6.30 6.03
CA PRO A 54 -5.37 5.37 7.10
C PRO A 54 -6.18 4.19 6.57
N ARG A 55 -5.87 2.99 7.06
CA ARG A 55 -6.55 1.75 6.68
C ARG A 55 -6.77 0.88 7.92
N ASP A 56 -7.95 0.32 8.06
CA ASP A 56 -8.25 -0.61 9.15
C ASP A 56 -7.39 -1.87 9.00
N VAL A 57 -6.73 -2.26 10.09
CA VAL A 57 -5.81 -3.41 10.08
C VAL A 57 -6.56 -4.73 9.91
N VAL A 58 -7.75 -4.86 10.52
CA VAL A 58 -8.56 -6.08 10.43
C VAL A 58 -9.13 -6.24 9.02
N GLU A 59 -9.57 -5.18 8.38
CA GLU A 59 -10.01 -5.20 6.98
C GLU A 59 -8.87 -5.60 6.04
N LEU A 60 -7.67 -5.03 6.25
CA LEU A 60 -6.52 -5.31 5.40
C LEU A 60 -6.01 -6.75 5.52
N PHE A 61 -5.92 -7.28 6.74
CA PHE A 61 -5.26 -8.57 7.03
C PHE A 61 -6.23 -9.70 7.37
N GLY A 62 -7.54 -9.43 7.41
CA GLY A 62 -8.59 -10.36 7.85
C GLY A 62 -8.70 -11.65 7.06
N ASP A 63 -8.17 -11.68 5.84
CA ASP A 63 -8.11 -12.83 4.94
C ASP A 63 -6.77 -13.60 5.02
N THR A 64 -5.88 -13.23 5.93
CA THR A 64 -4.55 -13.84 6.07
C THR A 64 -4.45 -14.83 7.23
N HIS A 65 -3.38 -15.62 7.27
CA HIS A 65 -3.18 -16.64 8.30
C HIS A 65 -2.84 -16.10 9.69
N VAL A 66 -2.58 -14.79 9.84
CA VAL A 66 -2.43 -14.14 11.16
C VAL A 66 -3.75 -14.17 11.94
N VAL A 67 -4.89 -14.29 11.24
CA VAL A 67 -6.19 -14.51 11.87
C VAL A 67 -6.30 -15.95 12.37
N SER A 68 -6.71 -16.10 13.62
CA SER A 68 -6.92 -17.38 14.28
C SER A 68 -8.24 -17.34 15.06
N HIS A 69 -9.10 -18.34 14.85
CA HIS A 69 -10.41 -18.42 15.50
C HIS A 69 -11.27 -17.14 15.34
N GLY A 70 -11.15 -16.45 14.20
CA GLY A 70 -11.88 -15.20 13.91
C GLY A 70 -11.27 -13.94 14.53
N HIS A 71 -10.14 -14.05 15.23
CA HIS A 71 -9.44 -12.93 15.84
C HIS A 71 -8.11 -12.66 15.13
N LEU A 72 -7.83 -11.39 14.86
CA LEU A 72 -6.51 -10.95 14.40
C LEU A 72 -5.67 -10.62 15.64
N LEU A 73 -4.82 -11.56 16.04
CA LEU A 73 -3.89 -11.40 17.16
C LEU A 73 -2.46 -11.32 16.63
N ALA A 74 -1.75 -10.22 16.87
CA ALA A 74 -0.38 -10.04 16.42
C ALA A 74 0.51 -9.51 17.57
N SER A 75 1.76 -9.96 17.61
CA SER A 75 2.78 -9.51 18.57
C SER A 75 3.85 -8.64 17.90
N SER A 76 4.06 -8.75 16.60
CA SER A 76 5.06 -7.96 15.89
C SER A 76 4.61 -7.53 14.50
N VAL A 77 5.25 -6.47 14.00
CA VAL A 77 5.09 -5.96 12.63
C VAL A 77 6.45 -5.83 11.96
N GLN A 78 6.52 -6.13 10.65
CA GLN A 78 7.75 -5.99 9.87
C GLN A 78 7.52 -5.47 8.44
N LEU A 79 8.43 -4.63 7.95
CA LEU A 79 8.57 -4.34 6.51
C LEU A 79 9.39 -5.42 5.82
N THR A 80 8.74 -6.30 5.07
CA THR A 80 9.38 -7.40 4.32
C THR A 80 9.67 -7.06 2.86
N LYS A 81 9.08 -5.98 2.34
CA LYS A 81 9.49 -5.32 1.11
C LYS A 81 9.59 -3.85 1.39
N ILE A 82 10.83 -3.35 1.32
CA ILE A 82 11.16 -1.99 1.71
C ILE A 82 11.17 -1.09 0.48
N ALA A 83 10.70 0.14 0.64
CA ALA A 83 10.88 1.22 -0.30
C ALA A 83 11.66 2.34 0.42
N ARG A 84 12.74 2.83 -0.17
CA ARG A 84 13.56 3.91 0.43
C ARG A 84 12.69 5.14 0.73
N GLY A 85 12.80 5.67 1.94
CA GLY A 85 11.97 6.78 2.44
C GLY A 85 10.57 6.36 2.91
N GLY A 86 10.21 5.07 2.78
CA GLY A 86 8.93 4.56 3.22
C GLY A 86 8.87 4.39 4.74
N TYR A 87 7.71 4.68 5.30
CA TYR A 87 7.39 4.47 6.72
C TYR A 87 5.94 4.03 6.87
N CYS A 88 5.62 3.39 8.00
CA CYS A 88 4.29 2.99 8.40
C CYS A 88 4.13 3.18 9.91
N THR A 89 3.00 3.75 10.31
CA THR A 89 2.59 3.81 11.72
C THR A 89 1.33 2.99 11.93
N ILE A 90 1.22 2.36 13.10
CA ILE A 90 0.00 1.70 13.57
C ILE A 90 -0.46 2.43 14.84
N LYS A 91 -1.75 2.79 14.89
CA LYS A 91 -2.38 3.44 16.04
C LYS A 91 -3.62 2.70 16.49
N ASP A 92 -3.97 2.82 17.77
CA ASP A 92 -5.26 2.35 18.27
C ASP A 92 -6.40 3.35 18.01
N GLN A 93 -7.61 2.97 18.40
CA GLN A 93 -8.82 3.80 18.26
C GLN A 93 -8.80 5.12 19.06
N HIS A 94 -7.82 5.33 19.93
CA HIS A 94 -7.61 6.57 20.69
C HIS A 94 -6.40 7.37 20.19
N ASP A 95 -5.92 7.09 18.97
CA ASP A 95 -4.74 7.69 18.36
C ASP A 95 -3.42 7.42 19.08
N ALA A 96 -3.38 6.48 20.03
CA ALA A 96 -2.14 6.07 20.69
C ALA A 96 -1.27 5.29 19.70
N LEU A 97 0.02 5.65 19.62
CA LEU A 97 0.99 4.99 18.77
C LEU A 97 1.28 3.59 19.33
N ILE A 98 1.12 2.57 18.48
CA ILE A 98 1.47 1.17 18.78
C ILE A 98 2.79 0.80 18.11
N ALA A 99 2.99 1.26 16.87
CA ALA A 99 4.22 1.00 16.11
C ALA A 99 4.52 2.14 15.13
N ASP A 100 5.80 2.40 14.91
CA ASP A 100 6.43 3.25 13.90
C ASP A 100 7.64 2.53 13.26
N ILE A 101 7.41 1.91 12.11
CA ILE A 101 8.45 1.23 11.32
C ILE A 101 8.76 2.01 10.04
N ASN A 102 10.03 1.99 9.62
CA ASN A 102 10.49 2.67 8.43
C ASN A 102 11.54 1.86 7.65
N TYR A 103 12.02 2.42 6.55
CA TYR A 103 12.97 1.77 5.65
C TYR A 103 14.35 1.48 6.27
N ARG A 104 14.66 2.01 7.45
CA ARG A 104 15.88 1.75 8.22
C ARG A 104 15.61 0.92 9.48
N ASP A 105 14.47 1.15 10.12
CA ASP A 105 14.01 0.40 11.28
C ASP A 105 12.73 -0.36 10.93
N THR A 106 12.91 -1.61 10.50
CA THR A 106 11.87 -2.32 9.75
C THR A 106 10.99 -3.21 10.62
N PHE A 107 11.19 -3.24 11.93
CA PHE A 107 10.56 -4.20 12.83
C PHE A 107 10.17 -3.51 14.13
N GLU A 108 9.02 -3.90 14.69
CA GLU A 108 8.62 -3.46 16.02
C GLU A 108 7.67 -4.46 16.66
N ASP A 109 7.77 -4.56 18.00
CA ASP A 109 6.85 -5.30 18.84
C ASP A 109 5.58 -4.46 19.07
N LEU A 110 4.42 -5.12 19.17
CA LEU A 110 3.11 -4.45 19.24
C LEU A 110 2.57 -4.30 20.67
N ASP A 111 3.33 -4.73 21.66
CA ASP A 111 2.98 -4.79 23.08
C ASP A 111 3.86 -3.91 23.99
N ASP A 112 4.82 -3.18 23.41
CA ASP A 112 5.79 -2.34 24.13
C ASP A 112 6.69 -3.14 25.11
N ASP A 113 6.78 -4.46 24.95
CA ASP A 113 7.58 -5.36 25.78
C ASP A 113 8.50 -6.24 24.93
N ARG A 114 9.78 -5.89 24.90
CA ARG A 114 10.78 -6.60 24.09
C ARG A 114 11.22 -7.95 24.66
N ASP A 115 10.88 -8.23 25.92
CA ASP A 115 11.33 -9.44 26.62
C ASP A 115 10.33 -10.60 26.48
N GLU A 116 9.10 -10.32 26.05
CA GLU A 116 8.03 -11.32 25.95
C GLU A 116 7.05 -10.98 24.83
N ALA A 117 6.79 -11.95 23.93
CA ALA A 117 5.75 -11.78 22.91
C ALA A 117 4.35 -11.91 23.51
N LYS A 118 3.60 -10.81 23.58
CA LYS A 118 2.20 -10.74 24.01
C LYS A 118 1.30 -10.34 22.84
N PRO A 119 0.69 -11.31 22.13
CA PRO A 119 -0.20 -10.98 21.02
C PRO A 119 -1.34 -10.05 21.44
N ARG A 120 -1.43 -8.92 20.77
CA ARG A 120 -2.47 -7.91 20.94
C ARG A 120 -3.62 -8.17 19.97
N ASP A 121 -4.84 -7.88 20.41
CA ASP A 121 -5.99 -7.79 19.52
C ASP A 121 -5.90 -6.52 18.67
N MET A 122 -5.88 -6.69 17.35
CA MET A 122 -5.71 -5.59 16.40
C MET A 122 -7.03 -4.93 16.00
N ARG A 123 -8.17 -5.35 16.56
CA ARG A 123 -9.46 -4.65 16.34
C ARG A 123 -9.36 -3.19 16.75
N GLY A 124 -9.90 -2.30 15.90
CA GLY A 124 -9.87 -0.86 16.12
C GLY A 124 -8.52 -0.19 15.83
N THR A 125 -7.53 -0.94 15.34
CA THR A 125 -6.23 -0.36 14.94
C THR A 125 -6.21 0.05 13.49
N VAL A 126 -5.45 1.11 13.21
CA VAL A 126 -5.31 1.71 11.89
C VAL A 126 -3.83 1.77 11.51
N ILE A 127 -3.51 1.33 10.29
CA ILE A 127 -2.18 1.48 9.70
C ILE A 127 -2.18 2.62 8.67
N THR A 128 -1.16 3.46 8.72
CA THR A 128 -0.93 4.55 7.76
C THR A 128 0.50 4.46 7.25
N CYS A 129 0.68 4.32 5.93
CA CYS A 129 2.00 4.26 5.32
C CYS A 129 2.24 5.43 4.36
N GLY A 130 3.44 5.99 4.43
CA GLY A 130 3.84 7.19 3.68
C GLY A 130 5.26 7.10 3.15
N LYS A 131 5.68 8.15 2.47
CA LYS A 131 7.04 8.30 1.96
C LYS A 131 7.54 9.71 2.22
N GLU A 132 8.69 9.82 2.85
CA GLU A 132 9.45 11.07 3.01
C GLU A 132 10.10 11.53 1.69
#